data_AF-A0A920C4F6-F1
#
_entry.id   AF-A0A920C4F6-F1
#
_cell.length_a   1.000
_cell.length_b   1.000
_cell.length_c   1.000
_cell.angle_alpha   90.00
_cell.angle_beta   90.00
_cell.angle_gamma   90.00
#
_symmetry.space_group_name_H-M   'P 1'
#
loop_
_entity.id
_entity.type
_entity.pdbx_description
1 polymer ?
#
loop_
_entity_poly.entity_id
_entity_poly.type
_entity_poly.pdbx_seq_one_letter_code
_entity_poly.pdbx_strand_id
1 'polypeptide(L)'
;MNSSFSIKKILCRYNWKQISKLQDFILSEIDEDNLEETLDFIKSNDMKKIEKYKDILYEGNQYKGLFLEGNQYLISSTKDTVLIIDRISEENGVCKEQTRILIPIMDFTYLVSNKKEVMKWIEINS
;
A
#
# COMPACT_ATOMS: atom_id res chain seq x y z
N MET A 1 19.04 -15.05 8.82
CA MET A 1 19.24 -13.60 8.59
C MET A 1 18.21 -12.86 9.42
N ASN A 2 18.60 -12.22 10.52
CA ASN A 2 17.70 -11.41 11.35
C ASN A 2 17.65 -9.99 10.81
N SER A 3 16.82 -9.74 9.79
CA SER A 3 16.35 -8.40 9.52
C SER A 3 15.43 -7.99 10.66
N SER A 4 15.97 -7.28 11.66
CA SER A 4 15.15 -6.62 12.68
C SER A 4 14.35 -5.54 11.97
N PHE A 5 13.12 -5.90 11.60
CA PHE A 5 12.12 -4.96 11.12
C PHE A 5 11.86 -3.93 12.22
N SER A 6 11.83 -2.66 11.84
CA SER A 6 11.59 -1.55 12.75
C SER A 6 10.79 -0.51 11.99
N ILE A 7 9.64 -0.13 12.55
CA ILE A 7 8.76 0.91 11.98
C ILE A 7 9.56 2.17 11.67
N LYS A 8 10.41 2.61 12.61
CA LYS A 8 11.33 3.74 12.42
C LYS A 8 12.24 3.54 11.21
N LYS A 9 12.95 2.41 11.11
CA LYS A 9 13.85 2.14 9.97
C LYS A 9 13.09 2.13 8.64
N ILE A 10 11.85 1.65 8.65
CA ILE A 10 11.02 1.58 7.45
C ILE A 10 10.57 2.98 7.04
N LEU A 11 9.92 3.72 7.95
CA LEU A 11 9.27 4.98 7.68
C LEU A 11 10.24 6.14 7.44
N CYS A 12 11.42 6.14 8.08
CA CYS A 12 12.45 7.17 7.84
C CYS A 12 13.02 7.19 6.41
N ARG A 13 12.67 6.21 5.55
CA ARG A 13 13.04 6.22 4.12
C ARG A 13 12.11 7.08 3.26
N TYR A 14 10.99 7.53 3.82
CA TYR A 14 9.97 8.30 3.11
C TYR A 14 9.89 9.72 3.66
N ASN A 15 9.46 10.66 2.83
CA ASN A 15 9.18 12.02 3.28
C ASN A 15 7.81 12.10 3.98
N TRP A 16 7.57 13.21 4.70
CA TRP A 16 6.35 13.38 5.48
C TRP A 16 5.06 13.24 4.67
N LYS A 17 5.01 13.75 3.43
CA LYS A 17 3.82 13.62 2.56
C LYS A 17 3.54 12.15 2.23
N GLN A 18 4.58 11.38 1.91
CA GLN A 18 4.46 9.95 1.66
C GLN A 18 4.05 9.18 2.92
N ILE A 19 4.58 9.54 4.09
CA ILE A 19 4.18 8.94 5.37
C ILE A 19 2.71 9.23 5.67
N SER A 20 2.26 10.47 5.48
CA SER A 20 0.85 10.85 5.63
C SER A 20 -0.05 10.07 4.67
N LYS A 21 0.33 9.92 3.40
CA LYS A 21 -0.45 9.12 2.44
C LYS A 21 -0.47 7.64 2.77
N LEU A 22 0.63 7.10 3.30
CA LEU A 22 0.68 5.74 3.79
C LEU A 22 -0.20 5.55 5.04
N GLN A 23 -0.23 6.55 5.92
CA GLN A 23 -1.11 6.58 7.08
C GLN A 23 -2.57 6.56 6.65
N ASP A 24 -2.94 7.47 5.75
CA ASP A 24 -4.29 7.58 5.19
C ASP A 24 -4.72 6.24 4.57
N PHE A 25 -3.87 5.64 3.73
CA PHE A 25 -4.11 4.34 3.12
C PHE A 25 -4.34 3.24 4.16
N ILE A 26 -3.43 3.08 5.13
CA ILE A 26 -3.55 2.03 6.15
C ILE A 26 -4.80 2.22 7.03
N LEU A 27 -5.20 3.47 7.29
CA LEU A 27 -6.39 3.77 8.09
C LEU A 27 -7.69 3.50 7.32
N SER A 28 -7.76 3.92 6.06
CA SER A 28 -8.98 3.88 5.26
C SER A 28 -9.20 2.55 4.53
N GLU A 29 -8.13 1.91 4.06
CA GLU A 29 -8.23 0.78 3.13
C GLU A 29 -7.86 -0.56 3.75
N ILE A 30 -7.23 -0.58 4.94
CA ILE A 30 -6.77 -1.82 5.58
C ILE A 30 -7.49 -2.02 6.90
N ASP A 31 -8.33 -3.03 7.00
CA ASP A 31 -9.00 -3.46 8.22
C ASP A 31 -8.76 -4.94 8.51
N GLU A 32 -9.36 -5.45 9.58
CA GLU A 32 -9.18 -6.85 9.98
C GLU A 32 -9.82 -7.83 8.97
N ASP A 33 -10.84 -7.39 8.23
CA ASP A 33 -11.60 -8.23 7.30
C ASP A 33 -10.89 -8.37 5.94
N ASN A 34 -10.17 -7.32 5.51
CA ASN A 34 -9.52 -7.26 4.20
C ASN A 34 -7.98 -7.43 4.22
N LEU A 35 -7.36 -7.47 5.40
CA LEU A 35 -5.90 -7.57 5.55
C LEU A 35 -5.33 -8.82 4.89
N GLU A 36 -5.91 -10.00 5.16
CA GLU A 36 -5.42 -11.25 4.59
C GLU A 36 -5.55 -11.26 3.07
N GLU A 37 -6.67 -10.76 2.55
CA GLU A 37 -6.91 -10.66 1.12
C GLU A 37 -5.89 -9.74 0.44
N THR A 38 -5.63 -8.57 1.04
CA THR A 38 -4.64 -7.62 0.54
C THR A 38 -3.24 -8.23 0.55
N LEU A 39 -2.87 -8.93 1.63
CA LEU A 39 -1.57 -9.60 1.74
C LEU A 39 -1.41 -10.75 0.73
N ASP A 40 -2.49 -11.50 0.47
CA ASP A 40 -2.48 -12.57 -0.54
C ASP A 40 -2.38 -12.00 -1.95
N PHE A 41 -3.09 -10.90 -2.25
CA PHE A 41 -3.01 -10.21 -3.53
C PHE A 41 -1.58 -9.73 -3.81
N ILE A 42 -0.95 -8.99 -2.88
CA ILE A 42 0.37 -8.42 -3.13
C ILE A 42 1.47 -9.48 -3.29
N LYS A 43 1.32 -10.65 -2.65
CA LYS A 43 2.29 -11.77 -2.71
C LYS A 43 2.02 -12.71 -3.90
N SER A 44 0.84 -12.62 -4.50
CA SER A 44 0.47 -13.45 -5.64
C SER A 44 1.19 -13.03 -6.92
N ASN A 45 1.50 -14.03 -7.75
CA ASN A 45 1.97 -13.78 -9.12
C ASN A 45 0.81 -13.38 -10.05
N ASP A 46 1.13 -12.89 -11.24
CA ASP A 46 0.13 -12.35 -12.16
C ASP A 46 -0.95 -13.38 -12.57
N MET A 47 -0.56 -14.65 -12.80
CA MET A 47 -1.53 -15.71 -13.13
C MET A 47 -2.55 -15.91 -12.00
N LYS A 48 -2.07 -16.03 -10.75
CA LYS A 48 -2.94 -16.17 -9.58
C LYS A 48 -3.80 -14.93 -9.34
N LYS A 49 -3.25 -13.75 -9.59
CA LYS A 49 -3.99 -12.48 -9.45
C LYS A 49 -5.19 -12.45 -10.40
N ILE A 50 -4.98 -12.83 -11.65
CA ILE A 50 -6.02 -12.87 -12.68
C ILE A 50 -7.08 -13.93 -12.35
N GLU A 51 -6.67 -15.09 -11.86
CA GLU A 51 -7.60 -16.18 -11.53
C GLU A 51 -8.49 -15.85 -10.32
N LYS A 52 -7.89 -15.34 -9.25
CA LYS A 52 -8.56 -15.14 -7.96
C LYS A 52 -9.29 -13.80 -7.83
N TYR A 53 -8.76 -12.74 -8.44
CA TYR A 53 -9.24 -11.38 -8.25
C TYR A 53 -9.82 -10.76 -9.52
N LYS A 54 -10.17 -11.57 -10.52
CA LYS A 54 -10.64 -11.11 -11.83
C LYS A 54 -11.71 -10.02 -11.76
N ASP A 55 -12.63 -10.15 -10.80
CA ASP A 55 -13.80 -9.27 -10.67
C ASP A 55 -13.46 -7.88 -10.09
N ILE A 56 -12.31 -7.77 -9.39
CA ILE A 56 -11.86 -6.54 -8.72
C ILE A 56 -10.49 -6.04 -9.22
N LEU A 57 -9.86 -6.79 -10.13
CA LEU A 57 -8.63 -6.42 -10.80
C LEU A 57 -8.92 -5.36 -11.85
N TYR A 58 -8.36 -4.18 -11.65
CA TYR A 58 -8.39 -3.10 -12.62
C TYR A 58 -7.25 -3.23 -13.61
N GLU A 59 -7.59 -3.23 -14.91
CA GLU A 59 -6.66 -3.10 -16.03
C GLU A 59 -7.06 -1.91 -16.90
N GLY A 60 -6.61 -0.72 -16.53
CA GLY A 60 -6.82 0.51 -17.30
C GLY A 60 -5.60 0.91 -18.11
N ASN A 61 -5.78 1.90 -18.99
CA ASN A 61 -4.70 2.43 -19.84
C ASN A 61 -3.50 3.00 -19.05
N GLN A 62 -3.71 3.36 -17.78
CA GLN A 62 -2.68 3.99 -16.94
C GLN A 62 -2.25 3.14 -15.73
N TYR A 63 -3.06 2.16 -15.31
CA TYR A 63 -2.84 1.44 -14.05
C TYR A 63 -3.28 -0.03 -14.17
N LYS A 64 -2.53 -0.91 -13.51
CA LYS A 64 -2.94 -2.29 -13.23
C LYS A 64 -2.81 -2.56 -11.75
N GLY A 65 -3.91 -2.97 -11.10
CA GLY A 65 -3.91 -3.21 -9.66
C GLY A 65 -5.29 -3.58 -9.13
N LEU A 66 -5.41 -3.68 -7.81
CA LEU A 66 -6.63 -3.98 -7.10
C LEU A 66 -7.21 -2.67 -6.53
N PHE A 67 -8.51 -2.45 -6.73
CA PHE A 67 -9.22 -1.42 -5.98
C PHE A 67 -9.51 -1.93 -4.58
N LEU A 68 -9.25 -1.08 -3.60
CA LEU A 68 -9.69 -1.28 -2.23
C LEU A 68 -10.95 -0.43 -1.99
N GLU A 69 -11.62 -0.67 -0.86
CA GLU A 69 -12.94 -0.13 -0.58
C GLU A 69 -12.98 1.41 -0.65
N GLY A 70 -13.88 1.97 -1.47
CA GLY A 70 -14.01 3.43 -1.64
C GLY A 70 -13.29 4.00 -2.86
N ASN A 71 -12.54 3.19 -3.63
CA ASN A 71 -11.93 3.54 -4.91
C ASN A 71 -10.92 4.71 -4.87
N GLN A 72 -10.52 5.17 -3.68
CA GLN A 72 -9.55 6.26 -3.54
C GLN A 72 -8.14 5.80 -3.89
N TYR A 73 -7.76 4.62 -3.40
CA TYR A 73 -6.44 4.04 -3.60
C TYR A 73 -6.48 2.85 -4.54
N LEU A 74 -5.39 2.71 -5.31
CA LEU A 74 -5.10 1.51 -6.09
C LEU A 74 -3.79 0.90 -5.58
N ILE A 75 -3.82 -0.40 -5.30
CA ILE A 75 -2.64 -1.15 -4.91
C ILE A 75 -2.20 -2.08 -6.04
N SER A 76 -0.92 -2.07 -6.34
CA SER A 76 -0.29 -2.99 -7.29
C SER A 76 0.96 -3.58 -6.65
N SER A 77 1.42 -4.71 -7.18
CA SER A 77 2.71 -5.25 -6.75
C SER A 77 3.44 -5.95 -7.90
N THR A 78 4.76 -5.84 -7.86
CA THR A 78 5.70 -6.68 -8.60
C THR A 78 6.28 -7.73 -7.64
N LYS A 79 7.27 -8.51 -8.07
CA LYS A 79 7.87 -9.57 -7.23
C LYS A 79 8.39 -9.07 -5.87
N ASP A 80 8.91 -7.85 -5.81
CA ASP A 80 9.63 -7.36 -4.63
C ASP A 80 9.05 -6.05 -4.04
N THR A 81 8.18 -5.36 -4.78
CA THR A 81 7.66 -4.03 -4.41
C THR A 81 6.15 -3.94 -4.54
N VAL A 82 5.54 -3.22 -3.61
CA VAL A 82 4.16 -2.74 -3.66
C VAL A 82 4.19 -1.29 -4.13
N LEU A 83 3.24 -0.96 -5.01
CA LEU A 83 2.95 0.38 -5.46
C LEU A 83 1.55 0.77 -4.95
N ILE A 84 1.49 1.81 -4.14
CA ILE A 84 0.24 2.43 -3.68
C ILE A 84 0.05 3.73 -4.47
N ILE A 85 -1.15 3.95 -5.01
CA ILE A 85 -1.49 5.12 -5.82
C ILE A 85 -2.74 5.79 -5.24
N ASP A 86 -2.61 7.05 -4.82
CA ASP A 86 -3.74 7.93 -4.54
C ASP A 86 -4.33 8.41 -5.87
N ARG A 87 -5.28 7.64 -6.39
CA ARG A 87 -5.82 7.85 -7.74
C ARG A 87 -6.63 9.14 -7.82
N ILE A 88 -7.44 9.42 -6.80
CA ILE A 88 -8.27 10.63 -6.76
C ILE A 88 -7.38 11.88 -6.81
N SER A 89 -6.28 11.91 -6.07
CA SER A 89 -5.34 13.04 -6.12
C SER A 89 -4.66 13.17 -7.48
N GLU A 90 -4.24 12.06 -8.12
CA GLU A 90 -3.67 12.10 -9.47
C GLU A 90 -4.65 12.61 -10.52
N GLU A 91 -5.90 12.17 -10.46
CA GLU A 91 -6.97 12.62 -11.37
C GLU A 91 -7.27 14.12 -11.21
N ASN A 92 -7.05 14.68 -10.01
CA ASN A 92 -7.18 16.10 -9.74
C ASN A 92 -5.89 16.91 -10.01
N GLY A 93 -4.88 16.30 -10.64
CA GLY A 93 -3.68 17.01 -11.11
C GLY A 93 -2.53 17.10 -10.12
N VAL A 94 -2.56 16.35 -9.00
CA VAL A 94 -1.41 16.24 -8.09
C VAL A 94 -0.31 15.40 -8.77
N CYS A 95 0.94 15.82 -8.62
CA CYS A 95 2.06 15.13 -9.27
C CYS A 95 2.33 13.74 -8.68
N LYS A 96 2.78 12.82 -9.54
CA LYS A 96 2.96 11.39 -9.24
C LYS A 96 3.92 11.14 -8.07
N GLU A 97 4.91 12.01 -7.88
CA GLU A 97 5.89 11.93 -6.80
C GLU A 97 5.26 12.14 -5.41
N GLN A 98 4.06 12.74 -5.35
CA GLN A 98 3.32 13.01 -4.12
C GLN A 98 2.17 12.03 -3.88
N THR A 99 1.71 11.34 -4.91
CA THR A 99 0.55 10.42 -4.89
C THR A 99 0.94 8.95 -4.95
N ARG A 100 2.17 8.64 -5.37
CA ARG A 100 2.67 7.26 -5.48
C ARG A 100 3.68 6.93 -4.40
N ILE A 101 3.52 5.76 -3.80
CA ILE A 101 4.44 5.22 -2.81
C ILE A 101 4.92 3.85 -3.31
N LEU A 102 6.24 3.72 -3.45
CA LEU A 102 6.90 2.45 -3.71
C LEU A 102 7.48 1.92 -2.40
N ILE A 103 7.06 0.74 -2.00
CA ILE A 103 7.46 0.13 -0.73
C ILE A 103 7.82 -1.35 -0.95
N PRO A 104 8.94 -1.86 -0.40
CA PRO A 104 9.26 -3.28 -0.50
C PRO A 104 8.15 -4.15 0.13
N ILE A 105 7.83 -5.29 -0.47
CA ILE A 105 6.72 -6.15 -0.01
C ILE A 105 6.87 -6.55 1.46
N MET A 106 8.09 -6.87 1.90
CA MET A 106 8.33 -7.24 3.29
C MET A 106 8.05 -6.08 4.24
N ASP A 107 8.43 -4.87 3.85
CA ASP A 107 8.21 -3.68 4.66
C ASP A 107 6.73 -3.32 4.70
N PHE A 108 6.04 -3.38 3.55
CA PHE A 108 4.59 -3.18 3.49
C PHE A 108 3.87 -4.19 4.38
N THR A 109 4.17 -5.48 4.22
CA THR A 109 3.60 -6.56 5.04
C THR A 109 3.82 -6.27 6.52
N TYR A 110 5.03 -5.88 6.91
CA TYR A 110 5.33 -5.56 8.30
C TYR A 110 4.52 -4.36 8.81
N LEU A 111 4.38 -3.30 8.03
CA LEU A 111 3.62 -2.12 8.44
C LEU A 111 2.13 -2.42 8.62
N VAL A 112 1.50 -3.10 7.64
CA VAL A 112 0.06 -3.39 7.72
C VAL A 112 -0.27 -4.40 8.82
N SER A 113 0.58 -5.41 9.04
CA SER A 113 0.42 -6.36 10.14
C SER A 113 0.65 -5.74 11.53
N ASN A 114 1.31 -4.57 11.61
CA ASN A 114 1.55 -3.84 12.85
C ASN A 114 0.85 -2.47 12.87
N LYS A 115 -0.31 -2.36 12.20
CA LYS A 115 -1.09 -1.11 12.01
C LYS A 115 -1.15 -0.23 13.27
N LYS A 116 -1.51 -0.80 14.43
CA LYS A 116 -1.64 -0.04 15.71
C LYS A 116 -0.32 0.63 16.14
N GLU A 117 0.79 -0.09 16.05
CA GLU A 117 2.11 0.45 16.39
C GLU A 117 2.57 1.50 15.38
N VAL A 118 2.26 1.29 14.09
CA VAL A 118 2.56 2.26 13.03
C VAL A 118 1.83 3.57 13.27
N MET A 119 0.52 3.53 13.59
CA MET A 119 -0.25 4.73 13.89
C MET A 119 0.31 5.48 15.09
N LYS A 120 0.61 4.77 16.19
CA LYS A 120 1.20 5.37 17.39
C LYS A 120 2.56 6.01 17.09
N TRP A 121 3.38 5.37 16.26
CA TRP A 121 4.67 5.94 15.88
C TRP A 121 4.50 7.23 15.08
N ILE A 122 3.57 7.24 14.12
CA ILE A 122 3.30 8.42 13.29
C ILE A 122 2.80 9.58 14.16
N GLU A 123 1.82 9.35 15.04
CA GLU A 123 1.27 10.37 15.96
C GLU A 123 2.34 11.01 16.87
N ILE A 124 3.36 10.25 17.29
CA ILE A 124 4.44 10.77 18.13
C ILE A 124 5.47 11.58 17.33
N ASN A 125 5.61 11.32 16.03
CA ASN A 125 6.67 11.89 15.18
C ASN A 125 6.15 12.87 14.11
N SER A 126 4.86 13.15 14.12
CA SER A 126 4.14 14.14 13.29
C SER A 126 4.11 15.51 13.95
#